data_AF-A0A8T2WFG3-F1
#
_entry.id   AF-A0A8T2WFG3-F1
#
_cell.length_a   1.000
_cell.length_b   1.000
_cell.length_c   1.000
_cell.angle_alpha   90.00
_cell.angle_beta   90.00
_cell.angle_gamma   90.00
#
_symmetry.space_group_name_H-M   'P 1'
#
loop_
_entity.id
_entity.type
_entity.pdbx_description
1 polymer ?
#
loop_
_entity_poly.entity_id
_entity_poly.type
_entity_poly.pdbx_seq_one_letter_code
_entity_poly.pdbx_strand_id
1 'polypeptide(L)'
;LPLCRAETNTLTKGQSIKDGETLISVDENFELGFFSPGNSTSRYVGVRDKPISGTDGVLRIGEDGNLLVVNGNGSSVWSSNAPFVSSNTALMLDTTGNLILSSNDSIGDTDKAYWQSFNNPTDTYLPDMKVLIGSAEIHACTSWKSTSDPSPGNFTMGVDPRGAPK
;
A
#
# COMPACT_ATOMS: atom_id res chain seq x y z
N LEU A 1 -16.08 -2.96 -28.23
CA LEU A 1 -16.95 -2.42 -27.16
C LEU A 1 -16.03 -2.03 -26.01
N PRO A 2 -15.82 -0.75 -25.71
CA PRO A 2 -15.02 -0.39 -24.55
C PRO A 2 -15.85 -0.71 -23.31
N LEU A 3 -15.29 -1.49 -22.39
CA LEU A 3 -15.86 -1.71 -21.07
C LEU A 3 -15.79 -0.37 -20.33
N CYS A 4 -16.93 0.26 -20.05
CA CYS A 4 -17.01 1.36 -19.08
C CYS A 4 -16.67 0.77 -17.71
N ARG A 5 -15.39 0.77 -17.34
CA ARG A 5 -14.95 0.43 -15.99
C ARG A 5 -15.15 1.68 -15.14
N ALA A 6 -16.08 1.63 -14.19
CA ALA A 6 -16.18 2.68 -13.18
C ALA A 6 -14.94 2.57 -12.31
N GLU A 7 -14.02 3.52 -12.45
CA GLU A 7 -12.80 3.55 -11.64
C GLU A 7 -13.16 4.16 -10.30
N THR A 8 -12.93 3.41 -9.23
CA THR A 8 -13.21 3.86 -7.87
C THR A 8 -11.90 4.16 -7.18
N ASN A 9 -11.90 5.21 -6.35
CA ASN A 9 -10.79 5.52 -5.46
C ASN A 9 -10.98 4.90 -4.07
N THR A 10 -12.11 4.21 -3.85
CA THR A 10 -12.52 3.64 -2.56
C THR A 10 -12.87 2.16 -2.71
N LEU A 11 -12.56 1.37 -1.68
CA LEU A 11 -12.89 -0.05 -1.54
C LEU A 11 -13.46 -0.32 -0.13
N THR A 12 -14.63 -0.93 -0.06
CA THR A 12 -15.32 -1.28 1.20
C THR A 12 -15.40 -2.80 1.39
N LYS A 13 -15.83 -3.25 2.58
CA LYS A 13 -15.95 -4.68 2.88
C LYS A 13 -16.86 -5.40 1.86
N GLY A 14 -16.40 -6.56 1.39
CA GLY A 14 -17.07 -7.36 0.35
C GLY A 14 -16.61 -7.03 -1.08
N GLN A 15 -15.93 -5.89 -1.28
CA GLN A 15 -15.23 -5.58 -2.52
C GLN A 15 -13.79 -6.10 -2.48
N SER A 16 -13.21 -6.28 -3.66
CA SER A 16 -11.84 -6.75 -3.83
C SER A 16 -11.24 -6.20 -5.11
N ILE A 17 -9.92 -6.09 -5.15
CA ILE A 17 -9.15 -5.83 -6.36
C ILE A 17 -8.42 -7.12 -6.70
N LYS A 18 -8.68 -7.63 -7.89
CA LYS A 18 -7.95 -8.75 -8.50
C LYS A 18 -6.88 -8.25 -9.43
N ASP A 19 -6.06 -9.18 -9.88
CA ASP A 19 -5.09 -8.92 -10.93
C ASP A 19 -5.75 -8.35 -12.21
N GLY A 20 -5.25 -7.20 -12.68
CA GLY A 20 -5.80 -6.45 -13.82
C GLY A 20 -6.89 -5.42 -13.43
N GLU A 21 -7.35 -5.44 -12.19
CA GLU A 21 -8.18 -4.40 -11.60
C GLU A 21 -7.32 -3.43 -10.78
N THR A 22 -7.77 -2.18 -10.68
CA THR A 22 -7.03 -1.13 -10.00
C THR A 22 -7.96 -0.16 -9.25
N LEU A 23 -7.39 0.49 -8.23
CA LEU A 23 -7.95 1.64 -7.52
C LEU A 23 -7.25 2.88 -8.04
N ILE A 24 -7.98 3.91 -8.43
CA ILE A 24 -7.39 5.11 -9.05
C ILE A 24 -7.81 6.34 -8.25
N SER A 25 -6.86 7.22 -7.94
CA SER A 25 -7.12 8.46 -7.22
C SER A 25 -8.08 9.36 -8.03
N VAL A 26 -8.82 10.25 -7.35
CA VAL A 26 -9.85 11.08 -7.99
C VAL A 26 -9.29 11.98 -9.09
N ASP A 27 -8.02 12.35 -8.99
CA ASP A 27 -7.27 13.15 -9.95
C ASP A 27 -6.50 12.32 -10.98
N GLU A 28 -6.67 10.99 -10.98
CA GLU A 28 -6.07 10.03 -11.91
C GLU A 28 -4.53 10.01 -11.93
N ASN A 29 -3.88 10.61 -10.93
CA ASN A 29 -2.42 10.67 -10.83
C ASN A 29 -1.81 9.43 -10.18
N PHE A 30 -2.58 8.70 -9.38
CA PHE A 30 -2.12 7.53 -8.64
C PHE A 30 -3.02 6.33 -8.92
N GLU A 31 -2.40 5.17 -9.16
CA GLU A 31 -3.07 3.90 -9.40
C GLU A 31 -2.48 2.83 -8.48
N LEU A 32 -3.36 2.11 -7.78
CA LEU A 32 -3.00 0.96 -6.95
C LEU A 32 -3.53 -0.32 -7.60
N GLY A 33 -2.63 -1.28 -7.81
CA GLY A 33 -3.00 -2.59 -8.33
C GLY A 33 -1.86 -3.60 -8.27
N PHE A 34 -2.10 -4.74 -8.91
CA PHE A 34 -1.08 -5.77 -9.08
C PHE A 34 -0.19 -5.43 -10.26
N PHE A 35 1.13 -5.56 -10.12
CA PHE A 35 2.08 -5.28 -11.19
C PHE A 35 3.22 -6.30 -11.27
N SER A 36 3.99 -6.26 -12.35
CA SER A 36 5.24 -7.01 -12.54
C SER A 36 6.37 -6.03 -12.86
N PRO A 37 7.39 -5.91 -12.01
CA PRO A 37 8.51 -4.98 -12.22
C PRO A 37 9.48 -5.50 -13.29
N GLY A 38 9.83 -4.65 -14.25
CA GLY A 38 10.80 -4.98 -15.30
C GLY A 38 10.42 -6.27 -16.05
N ASN A 39 11.34 -7.23 -16.09
CA ASN A 39 11.15 -8.54 -16.72
C ASN A 39 10.75 -9.64 -15.71
N SER A 40 10.28 -9.27 -14.52
CA SER A 40 9.88 -10.23 -13.50
C SER A 40 8.61 -10.99 -13.92
N THR A 41 8.60 -12.31 -13.70
CA THR A 41 7.38 -13.13 -13.84
C THR A 41 6.55 -13.16 -12.55
N SER A 42 7.03 -12.51 -11.48
CA SER A 42 6.33 -12.45 -10.20
C SER A 42 5.33 -11.29 -10.17
N ARG A 43 4.28 -11.43 -9.36
CA ARG A 43 3.29 -10.36 -9.12
C ARG A 43 3.52 -9.68 -7.78
N TYR A 44 3.41 -8.36 -7.78
CA TYR A 44 3.55 -7.51 -6.61
C TYR A 44 2.33 -6.60 -6.48
N VAL A 45 2.14 -6.01 -5.30
CA VAL A 45 1.10 -5.02 -5.03
C VAL A 45 1.77 -3.81 -4.37
N GLY A 46 1.35 -2.59 -4.71
CA GLY A 46 1.99 -1.33 -4.30
C GLY A 46 2.07 -1.02 -2.80
N VAL A 47 1.73 -1.97 -1.92
CA VAL A 47 1.89 -1.90 -0.45
C VAL A 47 2.78 -3.01 0.11
N ARG A 48 3.40 -3.83 -0.75
CA ARG A 48 4.15 -5.03 -0.37
C ARG A 48 5.40 -5.23 -1.23
N ASP A 49 6.52 -5.45 -0.56
CA ASP A 49 7.87 -5.68 -1.11
C ASP A 49 8.17 -7.15 -1.47
N LYS A 50 7.22 -8.04 -1.20
CA LYS A 50 7.32 -9.49 -1.47
C LYS A 50 6.45 -9.88 -2.67
N PRO A 51 6.85 -10.91 -3.44
CA PRO A 51 6.06 -11.42 -4.56
C PRO A 51 4.89 -12.29 -4.09
N ILE A 52 3.87 -12.34 -4.92
CA ILE A 52 2.71 -13.22 -4.84
C ILE A 52 2.87 -14.25 -5.97
N SER A 53 2.70 -15.52 -5.63
CA SER A 53 2.77 -16.59 -6.61
C SER A 53 1.51 -16.58 -7.50
N GLY A 54 1.71 -16.56 -8.82
CA GLY A 54 0.62 -16.56 -9.80
C GLY A 54 -0.10 -15.22 -9.91
N THR A 55 -1.22 -15.22 -10.64
CA THR A 55 -2.07 -14.05 -10.91
C THR A 55 -3.39 -14.08 -10.16
N ASP A 56 -3.59 -15.07 -9.29
CA ASP A 56 -4.82 -15.25 -8.52
C ASP A 56 -4.80 -14.49 -7.19
N GLY A 57 -3.94 -13.46 -7.09
CA GLY A 57 -3.84 -12.60 -5.94
C GLY A 57 -5.05 -11.69 -5.80
N VAL A 58 -5.46 -11.42 -4.55
CA VAL A 58 -6.59 -10.56 -4.23
C VAL A 58 -6.22 -9.58 -3.13
N LEU A 59 -6.45 -8.29 -3.35
CA LEU A 59 -6.40 -7.25 -2.34
C LEU A 59 -7.83 -6.97 -1.86
N ARG A 60 -8.07 -7.03 -0.55
CA ARG A 60 -9.41 -6.82 0.02
C ARG A 60 -9.36 -6.44 1.50
N ILE A 61 -10.48 -6.01 2.03
CA ILE A 61 -10.68 -5.90 3.48
C ILE A 61 -11.02 -7.28 4.07
N GLY A 62 -10.33 -7.61 5.17
CA GLY A 62 -10.52 -8.81 5.97
C GLY A 62 -11.80 -8.79 6.80
N GLU A 63 -12.15 -9.94 7.37
CA GLU A 63 -13.29 -10.00 8.30
C GLU A 63 -13.05 -9.20 9.58
N ASP A 64 -11.78 -9.13 9.98
CA ASP A 64 -11.25 -8.33 11.08
C ASP A 64 -11.15 -6.83 10.75
N GLY A 65 -11.42 -6.42 9.51
CA GLY A 65 -11.36 -5.03 9.07
C GLY A 65 -9.99 -4.57 8.57
N ASN A 66 -8.96 -5.43 8.62
CA ASN A 66 -7.63 -5.10 8.11
C ASN A 66 -7.59 -5.13 6.57
N LEU A 67 -6.67 -4.37 5.98
CA LEU A 67 -6.32 -4.55 4.57
C LEU A 67 -5.50 -5.83 4.43
N LEU A 68 -5.90 -6.73 3.55
CA LEU A 68 -5.24 -8.01 3.31
C LEU A 68 -4.84 -8.17 1.86
N VAL A 69 -3.66 -8.76 1.66
CA VAL A 69 -3.26 -9.37 0.39
C VAL A 69 -3.35 -10.88 0.56
N VAL A 70 -4.15 -11.52 -0.29
CA VAL A 70 -4.43 -12.96 -0.25
C VAL A 70 -3.92 -13.60 -1.54
N ASN A 71 -3.29 -14.77 -1.44
CA ASN A 71 -2.83 -15.52 -2.62
C ASN A 71 -3.96 -16.38 -3.23
N GLY A 72 -3.69 -17.02 -4.37
CA GLY A 72 -4.67 -17.88 -5.06
C GLY A 72 -5.21 -19.06 -4.24
N ASN A 73 -4.52 -19.46 -3.17
CA ASN A 73 -4.97 -20.50 -2.24
C ASN A 73 -5.88 -19.95 -1.12
N GLY A 74 -6.19 -18.66 -1.13
CA GLY A 74 -6.99 -18.02 -0.08
C GLY A 74 -6.20 -17.70 1.20
N SER A 75 -4.88 -17.89 1.21
CA SER A 75 -4.03 -17.61 2.37
C SER A 75 -3.57 -16.15 2.39
N SER A 76 -3.69 -15.48 3.53
CA SER A 76 -3.16 -14.12 3.73
C SER A 76 -1.64 -14.13 3.70
N VAL A 77 -1.05 -13.33 2.81
CA VAL A 77 0.40 -13.19 2.64
C VAL A 77 0.94 -11.84 3.14
N TRP A 78 0.04 -10.92 3.48
CA TRP A 78 0.32 -9.62 4.09
C TRP A 78 -0.96 -9.02 4.69
N SER A 79 -0.81 -8.23 5.75
CA SER A 79 -1.89 -7.48 6.42
C SER A 79 -1.37 -6.11 6.87
N SER A 80 -2.24 -5.10 6.92
CA SER A 80 -1.95 -3.79 7.52
C SER A 80 -1.59 -3.85 9.00
N ASN A 81 -1.94 -4.94 9.69
CA ASN A 81 -1.68 -5.17 11.12
C ASN A 81 -2.14 -4.00 12.02
N ALA A 82 -3.27 -3.37 11.67
CA ALA A 82 -3.83 -2.29 12.48
C ALA A 82 -4.42 -2.88 13.78
N PRO A 83 -4.02 -2.39 14.97
CA PRO A 83 -4.33 -3.06 16.24
C PRO A 83 -5.80 -2.93 16.71
N PHE A 84 -6.60 -2.04 16.11
CA PHE A 84 -7.96 -1.70 16.58
C PHE A 84 -8.95 -1.41 15.44
N VAL A 85 -9.06 -2.30 14.46
CA VAL A 85 -10.02 -2.17 13.35
C VAL A 85 -11.36 -2.86 13.66
N SER A 86 -12.45 -2.30 13.12
CA SER A 86 -13.80 -2.90 13.18
C SER A 86 -14.17 -3.51 11.83
N SER A 87 -15.28 -4.25 11.75
CA SER A 87 -15.78 -4.75 10.46
C SER A 87 -16.33 -3.64 9.54
N ASN A 88 -16.43 -2.41 10.02
CA ASN A 88 -16.95 -1.25 9.29
C ASN A 88 -15.83 -0.38 8.71
N THR A 89 -14.90 -0.97 7.95
CA THR A 89 -13.76 -0.26 7.35
C THR A 89 -13.94 0.02 5.86
N ALA A 90 -13.26 1.08 5.43
CA ALA A 90 -13.07 1.47 4.05
C ALA A 90 -11.58 1.76 3.78
N LEU A 91 -11.18 1.48 2.55
CA LEU A 91 -9.87 1.81 2.00
C LEU A 91 -10.06 2.93 0.97
N MET A 92 -9.22 3.97 1.01
CA MET A 92 -9.23 5.04 0.01
C MET A 92 -7.82 5.33 -0.48
N LEU A 93 -7.65 5.46 -1.80
CA LEU A 93 -6.47 6.06 -2.41
C LEU A 93 -6.76 7.54 -2.64
N ASP A 94 -6.01 8.41 -1.96
CA ASP A 94 -6.17 9.85 -2.09
C ASP A 94 -5.35 10.44 -3.25
N THR A 95 -5.47 11.75 -3.46
CA THR A 95 -4.78 12.49 -4.53
C THR A 95 -3.30 12.74 -4.23
N THR A 96 -2.78 12.32 -3.08
CA THR A 96 -1.35 12.36 -2.74
C THR A 96 -0.67 11.02 -3.00
N GLY A 97 -1.46 9.97 -3.25
CA GLY A 97 -0.99 8.59 -3.35
C GLY A 97 -0.97 7.86 -2.00
N ASN A 98 -1.51 8.46 -0.94
CA ASN A 98 -1.65 7.81 0.35
C ASN A 98 -2.83 6.84 0.31
N LEU A 99 -2.58 5.61 0.77
CA LEU A 99 -3.60 4.59 0.91
C LEU A 99 -4.03 4.55 2.37
N ILE A 100 -5.29 4.93 2.62
CA ILE A 100 -5.83 5.17 3.94
C ILE A 100 -6.86 4.10 4.26
N LEU A 101 -6.66 3.38 5.36
CA LEU A 101 -7.66 2.48 5.95
C LEU A 101 -8.33 3.20 7.13
N SER A 102 -9.63 3.45 7.07
CA SER A 102 -10.39 4.13 8.13
C SER A 102 -11.81 3.54 8.27
N SER A 103 -12.62 4.09 9.17
CA SER A 103 -14.05 3.74 9.27
C SER A 103 -14.82 4.19 8.02
N ASN A 104 -15.88 3.47 7.65
CA ASN A 104 -16.82 3.92 6.61
C ASN A 104 -17.47 5.29 6.92
N ASP A 105 -17.53 5.68 8.19
CA ASP A 105 -18.10 6.99 8.60
C ASP A 105 -17.10 8.15 8.45
N SER A 106 -15.83 7.85 8.15
CA SER A 106 -14.74 8.82 8.07
C SER A 106 -13.72 8.42 7.00
N ILE A 107 -14.21 8.05 5.81
CA ILE A 107 -13.37 7.61 4.69
C ILE A 107 -12.37 8.71 4.33
N GLY A 108 -11.08 8.35 4.28
CA GLY A 108 -10.01 9.28 3.93
C GLY A 108 -9.61 10.29 5.01
N ASP A 109 -10.24 10.28 6.19
CA ASP A 109 -9.84 11.13 7.33
C ASP A 109 -8.54 10.59 7.94
N THR A 110 -7.42 11.27 7.68
CA THR A 110 -6.08 10.88 8.15
C THR A 110 -5.95 10.92 9.67
N ASP A 111 -6.70 11.77 10.36
CA ASP A 111 -6.64 11.91 11.83
C ASP A 111 -7.35 10.74 12.54
N LYS A 112 -8.27 10.07 11.83
CA LYS A 112 -9.00 8.89 12.30
C LYS A 112 -8.58 7.61 11.58
N ALA A 113 -7.50 7.65 10.80
CA ALA A 113 -7.02 6.51 10.05
C ALA A 113 -6.53 5.40 11.00
N TYR A 114 -6.95 4.18 10.72
CA TYR A 114 -6.44 2.98 11.38
C TYR A 114 -5.06 2.58 10.85
N TRP A 115 -4.81 2.85 9.57
CA TRP A 115 -3.54 2.61 8.90
C TRP A 115 -3.37 3.54 7.69
N GLN A 116 -2.13 3.90 7.37
CA GLN A 116 -1.77 4.74 6.22
C GLN A 116 -0.50 4.19 5.56
N SER A 117 -0.46 4.09 4.22
CA SER A 117 0.74 3.64 3.50
C SER A 117 1.92 4.57 3.69
N PHE A 118 1.66 5.87 3.88
CA PHE A 118 2.73 6.87 4.08
C PHE A 118 3.56 6.64 5.35
N ASN A 119 3.06 5.85 6.30
CA ASN A 119 3.82 5.46 7.50
C ASN A 119 4.75 4.25 7.26
N ASN A 120 4.70 3.64 6.07
CA ASN A 120 5.51 2.48 5.69
C ASN A 120 6.16 2.70 4.32
N PRO A 121 7.15 3.62 4.22
CA PRO A 121 7.83 3.89 2.95
C PRO A 121 8.53 2.66 2.38
N THR A 122 8.51 2.52 1.05
CA THR A 122 9.30 1.52 0.31
C THR A 122 10.60 2.17 -0.19
N ASP A 123 10.74 2.37 -1.49
CA ASP A 123 11.90 2.93 -2.19
C ASP A 123 11.71 4.38 -2.62
N THR A 124 10.49 4.92 -2.53
CA THR A 124 10.13 6.26 -2.99
C THR A 124 9.43 7.06 -1.88
N TYR A 125 9.82 8.33 -1.70
CA TYR A 125 9.02 9.31 -0.97
C TYR A 125 8.15 10.09 -1.96
N LEU A 126 6.85 10.07 -1.74
CA LEU A 126 5.90 10.92 -2.43
C LEU A 126 5.78 12.28 -1.75
N PRO A 127 5.30 13.33 -2.45
CA PRO A 127 4.88 14.56 -1.81
C PRO A 127 3.98 14.27 -0.60
N ASP A 128 4.08 15.10 0.44
CA ASP A 128 3.32 15.00 1.69
C ASP A 128 3.67 13.81 2.61
N MET A 129 4.55 12.89 2.20
CA MET A 129 5.14 11.91 3.11
C MET A 129 6.01 12.59 4.17
N LYS A 130 5.86 12.15 5.42
CA LYS A 130 6.64 12.64 6.55
C LYS A 130 7.83 11.72 6.82
N VAL A 131 9.03 12.26 6.84
CA VAL A 131 10.20 11.54 7.35
C VAL A 131 10.21 11.64 8.87
N LEU A 132 9.80 10.57 9.54
CA LEU A 132 9.75 10.52 10.99
C LEU A 132 11.17 10.39 11.57
N ILE A 133 11.49 11.26 12.53
CA ILE A 133 12.78 11.31 13.20
C ILE A 133 12.57 10.81 14.64
N GLY A 134 12.97 9.56 14.91
CA GLY A 134 12.86 8.93 16.24
C GLY A 134 14.13 8.17 16.62
N SER A 135 14.40 8.05 17.92
CA SER A 135 15.63 7.42 18.46
C SER A 135 15.72 5.90 18.27
N ALA A 136 14.66 5.25 17.80
CA ALA A 136 14.58 3.80 17.64
C ALA A 136 14.30 3.31 16.20
N GLU A 137 13.63 4.10 15.37
CA GLU A 137 13.29 3.71 13.98
C GLU A 137 13.54 4.88 13.02
N ILE A 138 14.60 4.75 12.23
CA ILE A 138 14.78 5.59 11.05
C ILE A 138 13.81 5.05 10.00
N HIS A 139 12.75 5.80 9.70
CA HIS A 139 11.81 5.50 8.63
C HIS A 139 12.48 5.82 7.29
N ALA A 140 13.45 5.00 6.90
CA ALA A 140 14.24 5.18 5.71
C ALA A 140 13.56 4.56 4.49
N CYS A 141 13.58 5.27 3.36
CA CYS A 141 13.35 4.64 2.07
C CYS A 141 14.49 3.68 1.76
N THR A 142 14.17 2.47 1.36
CA THR A 142 15.13 1.42 1.00
C THR A 142 15.00 1.11 -0.48
N SER A 143 16.10 1.22 -1.22
CA SER A 143 16.15 0.89 -2.65
C SER A 143 15.63 -0.52 -2.91
N TRP A 144 15.02 -0.76 -4.05
CA TRP A 144 14.81 -2.14 -4.52
C TRP A 144 16.13 -2.87 -4.70
N LYS A 145 16.10 -4.19 -4.49
CA LYS A 145 17.24 -5.07 -4.69
C LYS A 145 17.69 -5.11 -6.15
N SER A 146 16.74 -5.01 -7.09
CA SER A 146 17.01 -4.86 -8.52
C SER A 146 15.80 -4.30 -9.27
N THR A 147 15.95 -3.97 -10.56
CA THR A 147 14.85 -3.49 -11.42
C THR A 147 13.69 -4.48 -11.58
N SER A 148 13.89 -5.75 -11.22
CA SER A 148 12.88 -6.82 -11.28
C SER A 148 12.54 -7.43 -9.91
N ASP A 149 13.12 -6.92 -8.83
CA ASP A 149 12.93 -7.42 -7.46
C ASP A 149 12.79 -6.24 -6.46
N PRO A 150 11.54 -5.87 -6.12
CA PRO A 150 11.18 -4.86 -5.14
C PRO A 150 11.54 -5.17 -3.69
N SER A 151 12.11 -6.35 -3.39
CA SER A 151 12.58 -6.63 -2.04
C SER A 151 13.66 -5.65 -1.59
N PRO A 152 13.85 -5.43 -0.27
CA PRO A 152 14.82 -4.47 0.24
C PRO A 152 16.24 -4.73 -0.30
N GLY A 153 16.81 -3.69 -0.90
CA GLY A 153 18.16 -3.67 -1.44
C GLY A 153 19.20 -3.13 -0.45
N ASN A 154 20.33 -2.69 -0.97
CA ASN A 154 21.51 -2.33 -0.18
C ASN A 154 21.61 -0.83 0.19
N PHE A 155 20.75 0.02 -0.37
CA PHE A 155 20.83 1.46 -0.16
C PHE A 155 19.61 1.95 0.59
N THR A 156 19.84 2.79 1.60
CA THR A 156 18.78 3.43 2.38
C THR A 156 18.99 4.94 2.41
N MET A 157 17.90 5.69 2.41
CA MET A 157 17.88 7.14 2.56
C MET A 157 16.97 7.50 3.73
N GLY A 158 17.50 8.26 4.68
CA GLY A 158 16.76 8.71 5.85
C GLY A 158 17.52 9.82 6.58
N VAL A 159 16.96 10.30 7.68
CA VAL A 159 17.58 11.32 8.52
C VAL A 159 18.23 10.66 9.73
N ASP A 160 19.50 10.94 9.98
CA ASP A 160 20.17 10.54 11.23
C ASP A 160 19.97 11.64 12.29
N PRO A 161 19.13 11.42 13.33
CA PRO A 161 18.92 12.40 14.39
C PRO A 161 20.16 12.69 15.23
N ARG A 162 21.20 11.86 15.13
CA ARG A 162 22.41 11.95 15.96
C ARG A 162 23.53 12.73 15.27
N GLY A 163 23.35 13.11 13.99
CA GLY A 163 24.30 13.94 13.27
C GLY A 163 24.25 15.37 13.79
N ALA A 164 25.33 15.86 14.40
CA ALA A 164 25.47 17.29 14.69
C ALA A 164 25.53 18.07 13.35
N PRO A 165 24.90 19.24 13.26
CA PRO A 165 25.08 20.11 12.09
C PRO A 165 26.57 20.46 11.96
N LYS A 166 27.11 20.32 10.75
CA LYS A 166 28.44 20.81 10.39
C LYS A 166 28.35 22.23 9.84
#